data_AF-A0A948Z2U1-F1
#
_entry.id   AF-A0A948Z2U1-F1
#
_cell.length_a   1.000
_cell.length_b   1.000
_cell.length_c   1.000
_cell.angle_alpha   90.00
_cell.angle_beta   90.00
_cell.angle_gamma   90.00
#
_symmetry.space_group_name_H-M   'P 1'
#
loop_
_entity.id
_entity.type
_entity.pdbx_description
1 polymer ?
#
loop_
_entity_poly.entity_id
_entity_poly.type
_entity_poly.pdbx_seq_one_letter_code
_entity_poly.pdbx_strand_id
1 'polypeptide(L)' 'MSEEYEPGLVSVIVPTFNRSGFLVEAMDSVCHQAYRPVELIVVPSCGRMGK' A
#
# COMPACT_ATOMS: atom_id res chain seq x y z
N MET A 1 -3.75 0.28 26.71
CA MET A 1 -4.31 0.06 25.36
C MET A 1 -3.75 1.17 24.53
N SER A 2 -2.80 0.87 23.64
CA SER A 2 -2.10 1.87 22.84
C SER A 2 -3.10 2.69 22.02
N GLU A 3 -2.95 4.02 22.04
CA GLU A 3 -3.83 5.02 21.41
C GLU A 3 -3.98 4.95 19.86
N GLU A 4 -3.57 3.85 19.20
CA GLU A 4 -3.51 3.73 17.73
C GLU A 4 -4.36 2.57 17.17
N TYR A 5 -5.27 1.99 17.94
CA TYR A 5 -6.18 0.95 17.42
C TYR A 5 -7.44 1.57 16.82
N GLU A 6 -7.52 1.58 15.49
CA GLU A 6 -8.71 1.95 14.73
C GLU A 6 -9.52 0.68 14.34
N PRO A 7 -10.71 0.44 14.93
CA PRO A 7 -11.52 -0.73 14.63
C PRO A 7 -11.91 -0.78 13.15
N GLY A 8 -11.58 -1.88 12.48
CA GLY A 8 -11.88 -2.03 11.04
C GLY A 8 -10.93 -1.27 10.12
N LEU A 9 -9.80 -0.76 10.61
CA LEU A 9 -8.74 -0.28 9.73
C LEU A 9 -8.18 -1.42 8.87
N VAL A 10 -8.20 -1.19 7.55
CA VAL A 10 -7.60 -2.09 6.57
C VAL A 10 -6.28 -1.51 6.07
N SER A 11 -5.21 -2.30 6.19
CA SER A 11 -3.88 -1.93 5.70
C SER A 11 -3.63 -2.51 4.31
N VAL A 12 -3.38 -1.65 3.33
CA VAL A 12 -3.00 -2.04 1.96
C VAL A 12 -1.50 -1.84 1.79
N ILE A 13 -0.78 -2.92 1.50
CA ILE A 13 0.68 -2.88 1.34
C ILE A 13 1.03 -3.07 -0.14
N VAL A 14 1.71 -2.08 -0.73
CA VAL A 14 2.13 -2.09 -2.15
C VAL A 14 3.66 -2.13 -2.24
N PRO A 15 4.26 -3.28 -2.59
CA PRO A 15 5.69 -3.35 -2.85
C PRO A 15 6.04 -2.72 -4.20
N THR A 16 7.05 -1.86 -4.24
CA THR A 16 7.49 -1.21 -5.49
C THR A 16 8.69 -1.96 -6.08
N PHE A 17 8.51 -2.52 -7.27
CA PHE A 17 9.60 -3.09 -8.08
C PHE A 17 9.68 -2.34 -9.41
N ASN A 18 10.54 -1.30 -9.44
CA ASN A 18 11.04 -0.57 -10.63
C ASN A 18 10.05 -0.33 -11.81
N ARG A 19 8.77 -0.15 -11.52
CA ARG A 19 7.71 0.15 -12.48
C ARG A 19 6.82 1.23 -11.89
N SER A 20 7.26 2.48 -11.98
CA SER A 20 6.56 3.65 -11.43
C SER A 20 5.12 3.81 -11.91
N GLY A 21 4.77 3.32 -13.12
CA GLY A 21 3.40 3.35 -13.65
C GLY A 21 2.40 2.55 -12.82
N PHE A 22 2.73 1.30 -12.46
CA PHE A 22 1.81 0.44 -11.69
C PHE A 22 1.58 0.94 -10.26
N LEU A 23 2.52 1.68 -9.68
CA LEU A 23 2.33 2.28 -8.36
C LEU A 23 1.22 3.33 -8.40
N VAL A 24 1.22 4.20 -9.41
CA VAL A 24 0.20 5.24 -9.55
C VAL A 24 -1.18 4.62 -9.75
N GLU A 25 -1.30 3.61 -10.61
CA GLU A 25 -2.55 2.88 -10.83
C GLU A 25 -3.04 2.17 -9.55
N ALA A 26 -2.12 1.56 -8.79
CA ALA A 26 -2.47 0.90 -7.53
C ALA A 26 -2.94 1.91 -6.46
N MET A 27 -2.28 3.06 -6.35
CA MET A 27 -2.70 4.14 -5.46
C MET A 27 -4.08 4.66 -5.83
N ASP A 28 -4.32 4.93 -7.12
CA ASP A 28 -5.60 5.42 -7.63
C ASP A 28 -6.73 4.40 -7.38
N SER A 29 -6.45 3.12 -7.60
CA SER A 29 -7.37 2.03 -7.29
C SER A 29 -7.78 2.01 -5.82
N VAL A 30 -6.82 2.13 -4.89
CA VAL A 30 -7.10 2.15 -3.44
C VAL A 30 -7.88 3.40 -3.05
N CYS A 31 -7.55 4.57 -3.61
CA CYS A 31 -8.28 5.81 -3.35
C CYS A 31 -9.76 5.71 -3.76
N HIS A 32 -10.06 5.03 -4.86
CA HIS A 32 -11.43 4.85 -5.39
C HIS A 32 -12.24 3.72 -4.73
N GLN A 33 -11.69 2.97 -3.77
CA GLN A 33 -12.47 1.96 -3.05
C GLN A 33 -13.53 2.60 -2.13
N ALA A 34 -14.69 1.96 -2.01
CA ALA A 34 -15.77 2.45 -1.14
C ALA A 34 -15.53 2.18 0.36
N TYR A 35 -14.67 1.21 0.71
CA TYR A 35 -14.42 0.82 2.09
C TYR A 35 -13.56 1.85 2.83
N ARG A 36 -13.91 2.16 4.07
CA ARG A 36 -13.14 3.00 5.00
C ARG A 36 -13.31 2.46 6.44
N PRO A 37 -12.31 2.62 7.31
CA PRO A 37 -11.01 3.30 7.10
C PRO A 37 -9.96 2.41 6.42
N VAL A 38 -9.06 3.03 5.64
CA VAL A 38 -7.97 2.34 4.93
C VAL A 38 -6.66 3.13 5.06
N GLU A 39 -5.55 2.42 5.25
CA GLU A 39 -4.19 2.96 5.18
C GLU A 39 -3.42 2.32 4.01
N LEU A 40 -2.54 3.09 3.37
CA LEU A 40 -1.74 2.63 2.22
C LEU A 40 -0.25 2.75 2.54
N ILE A 41 0.45 1.62 2.55
CA ILE A 41 1.88 1.53 2.87
C ILE A 41 2.65 1.11 1.62
N VAL A 42 3.51 2.01 1.13
CA VAL A 42 4.35 1.75 -0.04
C VAL A 42 5.72 1.29 0.43
N VAL A 43 6.12 0.07 0.07
CA VAL A 43 7.38 -0.53 0.50
C VAL A 43 8.34 -0.65 -0.68
N PRO A 44 9.53 -0.02 -0.65
CA PRO A 44 10.54 -0.24 -1.67
C PRO A 44 11.01 -1.71 -1.64
N SER A 45 10.79 -2.45 -2.72
CA SER A 45 11.33 -3.80 -2.82
C SER A 45 12.75 -3.73 -3.41
N CYS A 46 13.75 -3.79 -2.54
CA CYS A 46 15.13 -4.03 -2.97
C CYS A 46 15.31 -5.52 -3.30
N GLY A 47 14.55 -6.02 -4.28
CA GLY A 47 14.79 -7.33 -4.85
C GLY A 47 16.05 -7.25 -5.72
N ARG A 48 17.19 -7.74 -5.23
CA ARG A 48 18.33 -8.06 -6.11
C ARG A 48 17.84 -9.09 -7.12
N MET A 49 17.59 -8.65 -8.35
CA MET A 49 17.54 -9.56 -9.48
C MET A 49 18.95 -10.14 -9.59
N GLY A 50 19.12 -11.39 -9.18
CA GLY A 50 20.39 -12.09 -9.26
C GLY A 50 20.94 -12.07 -10.69
N LYS A 51 22.05 -11.34 -10.85
CA LYS A 51 23.17 -11.65 -11.72
C LYS A 51 24.43 -11.28 -10.95
#